data_AF-A0A933EFK8-F1
#
_entry.id   AF-A0A933EFK8-F1
#
_cell.length_a   1.000
_cell.length_b   1.000
_cell.length_c   1.000
_cell.angle_alpha   90.00
_cell.angle_beta   90.00
_cell.angle_gamma   90.00
#
_symmetry.space_group_name_H-M   'P 1'
#
loop_
_entity.id
_entity.type
_entity.pdbx_description
1 polymer ?
#
loop_
_entity_poly.entity_id
_entity_poly.type
_entity_poly.pdbx_seq_one_letter_code
_entity_poly.pdbx_strand_id
1 'polypeptide(L)'
;MSTDKHSKMFPKLKAGKKTIFHHPEISDFFNDPAFRDFGQINVLPLIYNEKKKCCNIMVFDFQKALENTVEIKSEVDGHGRKHPVFRFYDKEGGYICEVRYGDAEANALQRGLWTHTKHALRYFSSVTGTWIDYSMNPLLVKVFSHALLSTTAGHETALEALKADIQTQKERSKLKD
;
A
#
# COMPACT_ATOMS: atom_id res chain seq x y z
N MET A 1 -12.01 1.77 -2.33
CA MET A 1 -12.43 1.81 -0.91
C MET A 1 -11.80 3.04 -0.25
N SER A 2 -12.29 3.51 0.90
CA SER A 2 -11.70 4.64 1.66
C SER A 2 -10.88 4.07 2.81
N THR A 3 -9.72 4.66 3.13
CA THR A 3 -8.91 4.27 4.31
C THR A 3 -9.46 4.88 5.60
N ASP A 4 -10.39 5.83 5.50
CA ASP A 4 -11.04 6.52 6.62
C ASP A 4 -12.54 6.64 6.35
N LYS A 5 -13.25 5.51 6.22
CA LYS A 5 -14.67 5.46 5.83
C LYS A 5 -15.60 6.26 6.74
N HIS A 6 -15.16 6.54 7.96
CA HIS A 6 -15.94 7.23 8.99
C HIS A 6 -15.30 8.54 9.44
N SER A 7 -14.27 9.03 8.72
CA SER A 7 -13.51 10.22 9.08
C SER A 7 -13.04 10.22 10.55
N LYS A 8 -12.68 9.05 11.09
CA LYS A 8 -12.27 8.89 12.50
C LYS A 8 -10.81 9.28 12.72
N MET A 9 -9.97 9.14 11.70
CA MET A 9 -8.55 9.51 11.80
C MET A 9 -8.36 11.03 11.74
N PHE A 10 -9.18 11.75 10.95
CA PHE A 10 -9.04 13.19 10.74
C PHE A 10 -9.16 14.03 12.03
N PRO A 11 -10.18 13.86 12.89
CA PRO A 11 -10.28 14.58 14.16
C PRO A 11 -9.09 14.33 15.09
N LYS A 12 -8.52 13.12 15.08
CA LYS A 12 -7.35 12.76 15.91
C LYS A 12 -6.08 13.44 15.41
N LEU A 13 -5.86 13.41 14.10
CA LEU A 13 -4.76 14.09 13.42
C LEU A 13 -4.85 15.62 13.54
N LYS A 14 -6.06 16.19 13.54
CA LYS A 14 -6.32 17.63 13.66
C LYS A 14 -6.31 18.13 15.11
N ALA A 15 -6.71 17.30 16.07
CA ALA A 15 -6.66 17.62 17.50
C ALA A 15 -5.21 17.65 18.02
N GLY A 16 -4.31 16.91 17.37
CA GLY A 16 -2.89 17.19 17.43
C GLY A 16 -2.63 18.58 16.84
N LYS A 17 -2.09 19.51 17.63
CA LYS A 17 -1.64 20.83 17.18
C LYS A 17 -0.55 20.67 16.08
N LYS A 18 0.10 21.76 15.65
CA LYS A 18 1.29 21.83 14.76
C LYS A 18 2.51 21.01 15.28
N THR A 19 2.29 19.78 15.74
CA THR A 19 3.10 19.10 16.73
C THR A 19 3.55 17.77 16.18
N ILE A 20 4.88 17.66 16.18
CA ILE A 20 5.67 16.47 16.00
C ILE A 20 5.30 15.52 17.13
N PHE A 21 4.64 14.41 16.81
CA PHE A 21 4.51 13.30 17.78
C PHE A 21 5.87 12.64 17.93
N HIS A 22 6.33 12.42 19.17
CA HIS A 22 7.54 11.65 19.46
C HIS A 22 7.17 10.29 20.08
N HIS A 23 8.12 9.37 20.08
CA HIS A 23 7.97 7.91 20.20
C HIS A 23 6.94 7.34 21.21
N PRO A 24 6.67 7.93 22.40
CA PRO A 24 5.59 7.42 23.26
C PRO A 24 4.19 7.70 22.70
N GLU A 25 3.98 8.90 22.15
CA GLU A 25 2.66 9.38 21.71
C GLU A 25 2.21 8.73 20.39
N ILE A 26 3.18 8.26 19.58
CA ILE A 26 2.92 7.59 18.29
C ILE A 26 2.32 6.21 18.51
N SER A 27 2.79 5.47 19.53
CA SER A 27 2.24 4.15 19.84
C SER A 27 0.78 4.26 20.27
N ASP A 28 0.45 5.22 21.14
CA ASP A 28 -0.93 5.45 21.58
C ASP A 28 -1.83 5.92 20.43
N PHE A 29 -1.28 6.72 19.52
CA PHE A 29 -1.96 7.15 18.31
C PHE A 29 -2.35 5.98 17.40
N PHE A 30 -1.43 5.04 17.14
CA PHE A 30 -1.72 3.86 16.32
C PHE A 30 -2.59 2.80 17.02
N ASN A 31 -2.57 2.76 18.36
CA ASN A 31 -3.45 1.89 19.15
C ASN A 31 -4.91 2.38 19.21
N ASP A 32 -5.19 3.62 18.77
CA ASP A 32 -6.55 4.15 18.73
C ASP A 32 -7.41 3.34 17.73
N PRO A 33 -8.65 2.95 18.10
CA PRO A 33 -9.55 2.22 17.21
C PRO A 33 -9.79 2.87 15.85
N ALA A 34 -9.61 4.20 15.72
CA ALA A 34 -9.66 4.93 14.46
C ALA A 34 -8.63 4.43 13.42
N PHE A 35 -7.50 3.84 13.86
CA PHE A 35 -6.44 3.32 13.02
C PHE A 35 -6.50 1.79 12.86
N ARG A 36 -7.50 1.09 13.42
CA ARG A 36 -7.63 -0.37 13.21
C ARG A 36 -7.79 -0.73 11.75
N ASP A 37 -8.61 0.03 11.03
CA ASP A 37 -8.85 -0.19 9.61
C ASP A 37 -7.61 0.20 8.77
N PHE A 38 -6.69 0.99 9.31
CA PHE A 38 -5.45 1.44 8.66
C PHE A 38 -4.49 0.28 8.42
N GLY A 39 -4.33 -0.63 9.40
CA GLY A 39 -3.45 -1.80 9.30
C GLY A 39 -4.01 -2.99 8.52
N GLN A 40 -5.30 -2.96 8.18
CA GLN A 40 -5.96 -4.02 7.41
C GLN A 40 -5.86 -3.80 5.89
N ILE A 41 -5.27 -2.69 5.46
CA ILE A 41 -5.20 -2.34 4.04
C ILE A 41 -3.92 -2.93 3.47
N ASN A 42 -4.07 -4.10 2.84
CA ASN A 42 -3.03 -4.61 1.94
C ASN A 42 -3.00 -3.73 0.69
N VAL A 43 -2.11 -2.75 0.70
CA VAL A 43 -1.94 -1.86 -0.44
C VAL A 43 -0.93 -2.52 -1.35
N LEU A 44 -1.40 -2.90 -2.53
CA LEU A 44 -0.59 -3.44 -3.61
C LEU A 44 -0.35 -2.36 -4.68
N PRO A 45 0.51 -1.35 -4.45
CA PRO A 45 0.76 -0.39 -5.51
C PRO A 45 1.47 -1.09 -6.67
N LEU A 46 0.84 -1.02 -7.83
CA LEU A 46 1.49 -1.29 -9.10
C LEU A 46 2.36 -0.07 -9.43
N ILE A 47 3.68 -0.23 -9.28
CA ILE A 47 4.61 0.81 -9.73
C ILE A 47 4.88 0.58 -11.22
N TYR A 48 4.59 1.57 -12.04
CA TYR A 48 4.78 1.54 -13.49
C TYR A 48 6.04 2.33 -13.88
N ASN A 49 6.94 1.72 -14.64
CA ASN A 49 8.05 2.40 -15.29
C ASN A 49 7.77 2.44 -16.79
N GLU A 50 7.14 3.54 -17.21
CA GLU A 50 6.70 3.75 -18.60
C GLU A 50 7.82 3.70 -19.61
N LYS A 51 8.94 4.37 -19.30
CA LYS A 51 10.12 4.41 -20.20
C LYS A 51 10.68 3.02 -20.46
N LYS A 52 10.69 2.16 -19.44
CA LYS A 52 11.21 0.78 -19.52
C LYS A 52 10.14 -0.25 -19.83
N LYS A 53 8.87 0.17 -19.98
CA LYS A 53 7.74 -0.73 -20.18
C LYS A 53 7.76 -1.89 -19.18
N CYS A 54 7.84 -1.59 -17.89
CA CYS A 54 7.76 -2.62 -16.86
C CYS A 54 6.95 -2.17 -15.63
N CYS A 55 6.38 -3.11 -14.88
CA CYS A 55 5.76 -2.85 -13.57
C CYS A 55 6.40 -3.66 -12.45
N ASN A 56 6.18 -3.23 -11.22
CA ASN A 56 6.40 -4.03 -10.04
C ASN A 56 5.15 -3.99 -9.15
N ILE A 57 4.75 -5.14 -8.60
CA ILE A 57 3.69 -5.20 -7.59
C ILE A 57 4.40 -5.20 -6.25
N MET A 58 4.23 -4.11 -5.51
CA MET A 58 4.80 -3.99 -4.18
C MET A 58 3.72 -4.23 -3.13
N VAL A 59 4.09 -4.74 -1.95
CA VAL A 59 3.24 -4.78 -0.74
C VAL A 59 3.80 -3.78 0.24
N PHE A 60 2.94 -2.93 0.80
CA PHE A 60 3.34 -2.08 1.92
C PHE A 60 3.50 -2.89 3.21
N ASP A 61 4.66 -2.79 3.84
CA ASP A 61 4.91 -3.37 5.16
C ASP A 61 4.43 -2.40 6.24
N PHE A 62 3.16 -2.56 6.59
CA PHE A 62 2.48 -1.72 7.56
C PHE A 62 3.13 -1.78 8.94
N GLN A 63 3.44 -2.98 9.41
CA GLN A 63 4.02 -3.19 10.74
C GLN A 63 5.38 -2.50 10.85
N LYS A 64 6.24 -2.69 9.84
CA LYS A 64 7.54 -2.02 9.76
C LYS A 64 7.40 -0.50 9.70
N ALA A 65 6.37 0.02 9.02
CA ALA A 65 6.13 1.46 8.98
C ALA A 65 5.74 2.03 10.34
N LEU A 66 4.88 1.33 11.08
CA LEU A 66 4.50 1.71 12.46
C LEU A 66 5.72 1.76 13.37
N GLU A 67 6.49 0.68 13.40
CA GLU A 67 7.67 0.53 14.27
C GLU A 67 8.75 1.59 14.01
N ASN A 68 8.87 2.03 12.77
CA ASN A 68 9.88 3.01 12.38
C ASN A 68 9.39 4.46 12.42
N THR A 69 8.10 4.72 12.57
CA THR A 69 7.58 6.10 12.62
C THR A 69 7.98 6.74 13.94
N VAL A 70 8.73 7.84 13.87
CA VAL A 70 9.11 8.63 15.06
C VAL A 70 8.64 10.07 15.01
N GLU A 71 8.08 10.49 13.88
CA GLU A 71 7.62 11.85 13.65
C GLU A 71 6.44 11.85 12.65
N ILE A 72 5.40 12.62 12.98
CA ILE A 72 4.29 12.91 12.06
C ILE A 72 4.18 14.43 11.95
N LYS A 73 4.27 14.97 10.72
CA LYS A 73 4.16 16.41 10.45
C LYS A 73 2.84 16.72 9.75
N SER A 74 2.13 17.72 10.26
CA SER A 74 1.03 18.36 9.53
C SER A 74 1.59 19.46 8.63
N GLU A 75 1.53 19.24 7.32
CA GLU A 75 1.91 20.22 6.31
C GLU A 75 0.62 20.84 5.75
N VAL A 76 0.34 22.07 6.18
CA VAL A 76 -0.90 22.80 5.84
C VAL A 76 -0.64 23.95 4.85
N ASP A 77 0.58 24.47 4.75
CA ASP A 77 0.83 25.76 4.11
C ASP A 77 1.81 25.67 2.93
N GLY A 78 1.31 25.90 1.70
CA GLY A 78 2.12 26.12 0.49
C GLY A 78 1.52 25.61 -0.83
N HIS A 79 1.69 26.38 -1.91
CA HIS A 79 1.34 26.04 -3.31
C HIS A 79 -0.16 25.75 -3.60
N GLY A 80 -1.08 26.56 -3.08
CA GLY A 80 -2.50 26.52 -3.47
C GLY A 80 -3.30 25.33 -2.93
N ARG A 81 -2.76 24.57 -1.97
CA ARG A 81 -3.43 23.43 -1.35
C ARG A 81 -4.33 23.91 -0.20
N LYS A 82 -5.62 23.54 -0.23
CA LYS A 82 -6.65 23.95 0.76
C LYS A 82 -6.78 23.02 1.97
N HIS A 83 -6.18 21.84 1.92
CA HIS A 83 -6.41 20.76 2.89
C HIS A 83 -5.09 20.18 3.42
N PRO A 84 -5.05 19.75 4.70
CA PRO A 84 -3.82 19.31 5.34
C PRO A 84 -3.33 17.96 4.80
N VAL A 85 -2.02 17.79 4.80
CA VAL A 85 -1.34 16.51 4.58
C VAL A 85 -0.57 16.15 5.84
N PHE A 86 -0.75 14.93 6.31
CA PHE A 86 -0.02 14.39 7.46
C PHE A 86 1.04 13.44 6.95
N ARG A 87 2.32 13.78 7.10
CA ARG A 87 3.46 12.98 6.64
C ARG A 87 4.15 12.28 7.78
N PHE A 88 4.50 11.02 7.56
CA PHE A 88 5.10 10.13 8.55
C PHE A 88 6.58 9.95 8.19
N TYR A 89 7.45 10.10 9.18
CA TYR A 89 8.90 10.08 9.03
C TYR A 89 9.56 9.11 9.99
N ASP A 90 10.66 8.50 9.54
CA ASP A 90 11.52 7.68 10.35
C ASP A 90 12.57 8.50 11.11
N LYS A 91 13.36 7.83 11.96
CA LYS A 91 14.41 8.46 12.78
C LYS A 91 15.52 9.15 12.00
N GLU A 92 15.68 8.84 10.71
CA GLU A 92 16.64 9.47 9.80
C GLU A 92 16.00 10.63 9.04
N GLY A 93 14.72 10.95 9.30
CA GLY A 93 13.93 11.90 8.52
C GLY A 93 13.45 11.35 7.18
N GLY A 94 13.54 10.03 6.97
CA GLY A 94 13.08 9.35 5.77
C GLY A 94 11.56 9.30 5.68
N TYR A 95 11.02 9.55 4.49
CA TYR A 95 9.57 9.49 4.23
C TYR A 95 9.05 8.04 4.32
N ILE A 96 8.00 7.83 5.12
CA ILE A 96 7.31 6.54 5.27
C ILE A 96 6.02 6.54 4.46
N CYS A 97 5.09 7.44 4.77
CA CYS A 97 3.78 7.54 4.14
C CYS A 97 3.15 8.92 4.37
N GLU A 98 1.99 9.18 3.76
CA GLU A 98 1.26 10.42 4.05
C GLU A 98 -0.26 10.27 3.93
N VAL A 99 -1.02 10.82 4.87
CA VAL A 99 -2.48 10.86 4.76
C VAL A 99 -2.90 12.23 4.23
N ARG A 100 -3.63 12.24 3.10
CA ARG A 100 -4.17 13.46 2.48
C ARG A 100 -5.68 13.50 2.68
N TYR A 101 -6.18 14.66 3.11
CA TYR A 101 -7.61 14.93 3.24
C TYR A 101 -8.10 15.85 2.12
N GLY A 102 -9.28 15.59 1.59
CA GLY A 102 -9.90 16.38 0.51
C GLY A 102 -10.87 17.46 1.01
N ASP A 103 -11.48 17.24 2.19
CA ASP A 103 -12.30 18.12 3.03
C ASP A 103 -12.66 17.30 4.31
N ALA A 104 -13.48 17.82 5.23
CA ALA A 104 -13.84 17.13 6.48
C ALA A 104 -14.77 15.90 6.28
N GLU A 105 -15.46 15.83 5.14
CA GLU A 105 -16.35 14.73 4.72
C GLU A 105 -15.69 13.80 3.68
N ALA A 106 -14.58 14.24 3.08
CA ALA A 106 -13.83 13.52 2.09
C ALA A 106 -12.97 12.47 2.80
N ASN A 107 -13.52 11.27 2.85
CA ASN A 107 -12.81 9.99 2.83
C ASN A 107 -11.34 10.17 2.43
N ALA A 108 -10.40 9.93 3.37
CA ALA A 108 -8.99 9.86 3.03
C ALA A 108 -8.86 8.88 1.85
N LEU A 109 -8.52 9.44 0.68
CA LEU A 109 -8.56 8.68 -0.55
C LEU A 109 -7.55 7.53 -0.37
N GLN A 110 -7.96 6.28 -0.64
CA GLN A 110 -7.05 5.12 -0.67
C GLN A 110 -5.80 5.36 -1.52
N ARG A 111 -5.90 6.29 -2.48
CA ARG A 111 -4.83 6.70 -3.38
C ARG A 111 -3.82 7.65 -2.73
N GLY A 112 -4.24 8.42 -1.71
CA GLY A 112 -3.44 9.46 -1.07
C GLY A 112 -2.28 8.91 -0.24
N LEU A 113 -2.52 7.77 0.43
CA LEU A 113 -1.61 7.18 1.41
C LEU A 113 -0.21 6.88 0.88
N TRP A 114 -0.12 6.61 -0.43
CA TRP A 114 1.08 6.11 -1.09
C TRP A 114 1.42 6.88 -2.36
N THR A 115 0.92 8.10 -2.52
CA THR A 115 1.14 8.92 -3.73
C THR A 115 2.62 9.13 -4.07
N HIS A 116 3.51 8.87 -3.12
CA HIS A 116 4.96 8.98 -3.24
C HIS A 116 5.72 7.66 -2.96
N THR A 117 5.21 6.52 -3.45
CA THR A 117 5.82 5.17 -3.27
C THR A 117 7.32 5.12 -3.55
N LYS A 118 7.80 5.90 -4.53
CA LYS A 118 9.24 6.00 -4.86
C LYS A 118 10.13 6.48 -3.70
N HIS A 119 9.58 7.29 -2.79
CA HIS A 119 10.29 7.84 -1.64
C HIS A 119 10.21 6.91 -0.42
N ALA A 120 9.29 5.94 -0.42
CA ALA A 120 9.04 5.02 0.68
C ALA A 120 9.49 3.57 0.39
N LEU A 121 10.28 3.33 -0.66
CA LEU A 121 10.63 1.97 -1.13
C LEU A 121 11.13 1.03 -0.01
N ARG A 122 11.78 1.55 1.04
CA ARG A 122 12.25 0.79 2.20
C ARG A 122 11.14 0.10 3.01
N TYR A 123 9.89 0.56 2.84
CA TYR A 123 8.66 0.03 3.46
C TYR A 123 7.81 -0.79 2.49
N PHE A 124 8.37 -1.13 1.33
CA PHE A 124 7.69 -1.90 0.31
C PHE A 124 8.48 -3.15 -0.05
N SER A 125 7.80 -4.29 -0.09
CA SER A 125 8.37 -5.56 -0.54
C SER A 125 7.84 -5.88 -1.93
N SER A 126 8.73 -6.22 -2.86
CA SER A 126 8.32 -6.64 -4.21
C SER A 126 7.76 -8.06 -4.14
N VAL A 127 6.49 -8.23 -4.51
CA VAL A 127 5.84 -9.54 -4.63
C VAL A 127 6.38 -10.30 -5.83
N THR A 128 6.76 -9.57 -6.87
CA THR A 128 7.24 -10.13 -8.13
C THR A 128 8.74 -10.42 -8.09
N GLY A 129 9.43 -10.10 -6.99
CA GLY A 129 10.89 -10.20 -6.81
C GLY A 129 11.70 -9.23 -7.67
N THR A 130 11.17 -8.84 -8.84
CA THR A 130 11.80 -7.95 -9.82
C THR A 130 10.72 -7.17 -10.59
N TRP A 131 11.15 -6.30 -11.52
CA TRP A 131 10.24 -5.63 -12.46
C TRP A 131 9.78 -6.59 -13.57
N ILE A 132 8.47 -6.70 -13.76
CA ILE A 132 7.82 -7.41 -14.87
C ILE A 132 7.84 -6.53 -16.12
N ASP A 133 8.55 -6.96 -17.14
CA ASP A 133 8.56 -6.36 -18.49
C ASP A 133 7.24 -6.64 -19.26
N TYR A 134 6.68 -5.64 -19.95
CA TYR A 134 5.48 -5.73 -20.79
C TYR A 134 5.68 -6.44 -22.14
N SER A 135 6.86 -6.97 -22.43
CA SER A 135 7.06 -7.95 -23.51
C SER A 135 6.27 -9.25 -23.27
N MET A 136 5.61 -9.38 -22.10
CA MET A 136 4.95 -10.59 -21.65
C MET A 136 3.42 -10.65 -21.78
N ASN A 137 3.00 -11.83 -22.27
CA ASN A 137 1.71 -12.52 -22.09
C ASN A 137 0.57 -11.70 -21.43
N PRO A 138 -0.27 -11.02 -22.25
CA PRO A 138 -1.43 -10.24 -21.78
C PRO A 138 -2.42 -11.04 -20.93
N LEU A 139 -2.46 -12.37 -21.09
CA LEU A 139 -3.33 -13.23 -20.29
C LEU A 139 -2.86 -13.29 -18.84
N LEU A 140 -1.54 -13.35 -18.59
CA LEU A 140 -0.99 -13.37 -17.25
C LEU A 140 -1.29 -12.06 -16.50
N VAL A 141 -1.19 -10.92 -17.19
CA VAL A 141 -1.56 -9.62 -16.65
C VAL A 141 -3.05 -9.58 -16.27
N LYS A 142 -3.93 -10.11 -17.11
CA LYS A 142 -5.38 -10.22 -16.80
C LYS A 142 -5.63 -11.11 -15.59
N VAL A 143 -4.95 -12.25 -15.48
CA VAL A 143 -5.07 -13.15 -14.32
C VAL A 143 -4.70 -12.41 -13.03
N PHE A 144 -3.58 -11.68 -13.01
CA PHE A 144 -3.21 -10.86 -11.86
C PHE A 144 -4.24 -9.77 -11.55
N SER A 145 -4.73 -9.06 -12.56
CA SER A 145 -5.77 -8.03 -12.37
C SER A 145 -7.04 -8.59 -11.72
N HIS A 146 -7.47 -9.79 -12.10
CA HIS A 146 -8.64 -10.42 -11.51
C HIS A 146 -8.36 -10.98 -10.12
N ALA A 147 -7.18 -11.58 -9.91
CA ALA A 147 -6.76 -12.06 -8.60
C ALA A 147 -6.71 -10.91 -7.57
N LEU A 148 -6.27 -9.72 -7.93
CA LEU A 148 -6.25 -8.58 -7.00
C LEU A 148 -7.65 -8.13 -6.52
N LEU A 149 -8.72 -8.53 -7.23
CA LEU A 149 -10.09 -8.14 -6.93
C LEU A 149 -10.95 -9.29 -6.36
N SER A 150 -10.49 -10.54 -6.46
CA SER A 150 -11.24 -11.70 -6.00
C SER A 150 -11.14 -11.91 -4.48
N THR A 151 -12.07 -12.70 -3.94
CA THR A 151 -12.07 -13.12 -2.54
C THR A 151 -11.01 -14.21 -2.29
N THR A 152 -10.67 -14.46 -1.02
CA THR A 152 -9.76 -15.54 -0.62
C THR A 152 -10.19 -16.91 -1.17
N ALA A 153 -11.49 -17.24 -1.09
CA ALA A 153 -12.02 -18.48 -1.67
C ALA A 153 -11.82 -18.56 -3.20
N GLY A 154 -11.93 -17.42 -3.89
CA GLY A 154 -11.61 -17.33 -5.32
C GLY A 154 -10.12 -17.54 -5.60
N HIS A 155 -9.23 -17.02 -4.74
CA HIS A 155 -7.79 -17.26 -4.84
C HIS A 155 -7.44 -18.72 -4.63
N GLU A 156 -8.02 -19.37 -3.62
CA GLU A 156 -7.81 -20.80 -3.33
C GLU A 156 -8.22 -21.65 -4.52
N THR A 157 -9.39 -21.36 -5.10
CA THR A 157 -9.88 -22.07 -6.30
C THR A 157 -8.94 -21.88 -7.50
N ALA A 158 -8.50 -20.64 -7.75
CA ALA A 158 -7.56 -20.34 -8.83
C ALA A 158 -6.21 -21.03 -8.62
N LEU A 159 -5.73 -21.11 -7.38
CA LEU A 159 -4.48 -21.78 -7.02
C LEU A 159 -4.54 -23.28 -7.32
N GLU A 160 -5.65 -23.96 -6.98
CA GLU A 160 -5.81 -25.38 -7.29
C GLU A 160 -5.86 -25.64 -8.79
N ALA A 161 -6.52 -24.78 -9.58
CA ALA A 161 -6.52 -24.89 -11.04
C ALA A 161 -5.10 -24.77 -11.63
N LEU A 162 -4.30 -23.81 -11.14
CA LEU A 162 -2.91 -23.64 -11.55
C LEU A 162 -2.03 -24.85 -11.15
N LYS A 163 -2.23 -25.40 -9.95
CA LYS A 163 -1.52 -26.62 -9.51
C LYS A 163 -1.81 -27.82 -10.41
N ALA A 164 -3.08 -28.01 -10.78
CA ALA A 164 -3.50 -29.09 -11.67
C ALA A 164 -2.86 -28.98 -13.07
N ASP A 165 -2.80 -27.76 -13.63
CA ASP A 165 -2.12 -27.50 -14.90
C ASP A 165 -0.61 -27.81 -14.80
N ILE A 166 0.07 -27.31 -13.75
CA ILE A 166 1.50 -27.61 -13.51
C ILE A 166 1.74 -29.12 -13.41
N GLN A 167 0.86 -29.85 -12.73
CA GLN A 167 0.98 -31.29 -12.59
C GLN A 167 0.82 -31.99 -13.94
N THR A 168 -0.16 -31.59 -14.76
CA THR A 168 -0.36 -32.09 -16.13
C THR A 168 0.88 -31.84 -17.00
N GLN A 169 1.51 -30.65 -16.88
CA GLN A 169 2.76 -30.33 -17.59
C GLN A 169 3.93 -31.22 -17.14
N LYS A 170 4.05 -31.49 -15.83
CA LYS A 170 5.07 -32.41 -15.29
C LYS A 170 4.90 -33.83 -15.80
N GLU A 171 3.67 -34.31 -15.90
CA GLU A 171 3.37 -35.65 -16.45
C GLU A 171 3.70 -35.72 -17.93
N ARG A 172 3.28 -34.71 -18.72
CA ARG A 172 3.60 -34.62 -20.16
C ARG A 172 5.09 -34.48 -20.45
N SER A 173 5.84 -33.82 -19.58
CA SER A 173 7.30 -33.67 -19.75
C SER A 173 8.07 -34.93 -19.34
N LYS A 174 7.53 -35.75 -18.43
CA LYS A 174 8.06 -37.08 -18.09
C LYS A 174 7.71 -38.18 -19.11
N LEU A 175 6.79 -37.90 -20.04
CA LEU A 175 6.38 -38.78 -21.14
C LEU A 175 7.23 -38.59 -22.43
N LYS A 176 8.41 -37.96 -22.32
CA LYS A 176 9.37 -37.93 -23.43
C LYS A 176 10.38 -39.06 -23.25
N ASP A 177 10.12 -40.17 -23.92
CA ASP A 177 11.13 -41.17 -24.30
C ASP A 177 12.15 -40.56 -25.27
#